data_AF-A0A1V6FNM0-F1
#
_entry.id   AF-A0A1V6FNM0-F1
#
_cell.length_a   1.000
_cell.length_b   1.000
_cell.length_c   1.000
_cell.angle_alpha   90.00
_cell.angle_beta   90.00
_cell.angle_gamma   90.00
#
_symmetry.space_group_name_H-M   'P 1'
#
loop_
_entity.id
_entity.type
_entity.pdbx_description
1 polymer ?
#
loop_
_entity_poly.entity_id
_entity_poly.type
_entity_poly.pdbx_seq_one_letter_code
_entity_poly.pdbx_strand_id
1 'polypeptide(L)'
;MKKVTIACLASERQATVTAMQRLGTVHVTPLVAPSSDELDHLLREQENLGRVLTTFKSMKIRADDVETDPAASLAEIQEIFVARKQLEEELALATRACAQLEPWGSFDQETLANLEQRGIHVALCTSVPGRFPELPEGAAIAVVSETKSAVHYAVVSTTPLDDVVLPRATLPAQTNLREWQETAEKLRQDLQERQERLTTLAEHSMQSLEKYAAKLEENIAFAKARDGMADRKAIAFLGGYVPEKHLDELREAARENGWAIRYEDIADDDENVPTSLIIPPRFAMAKAIFDFVGILPGYREIDVSVSVLIFLSIFCGMLVGDAGYGLLFTGILLYLKKRLGDADPAKRQVLNLGLCMSLCILGYGWLTGNWFALPAEKLPRILRGLPWLSDPAYSETNVKLLCFFIGAFHMSMARAWRAYLAGGLRDALGHVGWGLFLWGNFFLAKVLVVDGGGFGDLSIFAKCLYVVGFLTIMIFGVDWKDMGTVIYLPFSFINSFVDVLSYIRLFAVGLSSLYIAQSFNQMAGQLYSLSPWMIPVMLLLLAGGHALNIALATMGVLVHGIRLNTLEFSGHMDLSWSGKPYRPLRKTEV
;
A
#
# COMPACT_ATOMS: atom_id res chain seq x y z
N MET A 1 -28.61 10.33 1.63
CA MET A 1 -28.17 10.63 3.00
C MET A 1 -28.95 11.83 3.51
N LYS A 2 -29.18 11.92 4.81
CA LYS A 2 -29.76 13.08 5.50
C LYS A 2 -28.81 13.48 6.62
N LYS A 3 -28.68 14.78 6.85
CA LYS A 3 -27.95 15.30 8.01
C LYS A 3 -28.88 15.24 9.21
N VAL A 4 -28.43 14.68 10.32
CA VAL A 4 -29.26 14.47 11.51
C VAL A 4 -28.58 15.08 12.72
N THR A 5 -29.35 15.82 13.51
CA THR A 5 -28.98 16.30 14.84
C THR A 5 -29.94 15.69 15.85
N ILE A 6 -29.41 14.92 16.79
CA ILE A 6 -30.16 14.27 17.87
C ILE A 6 -29.90 15.05 19.15
N ALA A 7 -30.95 15.41 19.87
CA ALA A 7 -30.86 16.06 21.17
C ALA A 7 -31.36 15.09 22.25
N CYS A 8 -30.54 14.90 23.29
CA CYS A 8 -30.85 14.10 24.47
C CYS A 8 -30.50 14.86 25.75
N LEU A 9 -30.91 14.34 26.90
CA LEU A 9 -30.52 14.91 28.19
C LEU A 9 -29.01 14.73 28.42
N ALA A 10 -28.36 15.73 28.99
CA ALA A 10 -26.93 15.69 29.27
C ALA A 10 -26.55 14.55 30.23
N SER A 11 -27.46 14.12 31.10
CA SER A 11 -27.30 12.95 31.98
C SER A 11 -27.36 11.61 31.25
N GLU A 12 -27.92 11.57 30.03
CA GLU A 12 -28.21 10.35 29.28
C GLU A 12 -27.29 10.18 28.06
N ARG A 13 -26.19 10.94 27.97
CA ARG A 13 -25.26 10.86 26.82
C ARG A 13 -24.77 9.45 26.58
N GLN A 14 -24.31 8.78 27.63
CA GLN A 14 -23.76 7.44 27.51
C GLN A 14 -24.81 6.43 27.04
N ALA A 15 -26.02 6.49 27.63
CA ALA A 15 -27.14 5.64 27.24
C ALA A 15 -27.56 5.89 25.78
N THR A 16 -27.57 7.16 25.36
CA THR A 16 -27.90 7.58 23.98
C THR A 16 -26.89 7.00 22.99
N VAL A 17 -25.58 7.17 23.25
CA VAL A 17 -24.54 6.63 22.37
C VAL A 17 -24.59 5.09 22.35
N THR A 18 -24.86 4.42 23.48
CA THR A 18 -25.02 2.95 23.51
C THR A 18 -26.22 2.49 22.68
N ALA A 19 -27.35 3.19 22.77
CA ALA A 19 -28.53 2.86 21.98
C ALA A 19 -28.31 3.13 20.49
N MET A 20 -27.60 4.21 20.13
CA MET A 20 -27.15 4.47 18.75
C MET A 20 -26.22 3.38 18.21
N GLN A 21 -25.30 2.91 19.04
CA GLN A 21 -24.37 1.85 18.69
C GLN A 21 -25.08 0.51 18.44
N ARG A 22 -26.18 0.24 19.16
CA ARG A 22 -27.06 -0.91 18.91
C ARG A 22 -27.82 -0.77 17.60
N LEU A 23 -28.26 0.46 17.27
CA LEU A 23 -28.96 0.74 16.02
C LEU A 23 -28.04 0.56 14.82
N GLY A 24 -26.79 1.03 14.87
CA GLY A 24 -25.82 0.77 13.80
C GLY A 24 -26.08 1.54 12.51
N THR A 25 -26.88 2.61 12.52
CA THR A 25 -27.36 3.33 11.32
C THR A 25 -26.92 4.79 11.23
N VAL A 26 -26.18 5.32 12.22
CA VAL A 26 -25.74 6.72 12.24
C VAL A 26 -24.23 6.81 12.12
N HIS A 27 -23.74 7.54 11.12
CA HIS A 27 -22.36 8.00 11.08
C HIS A 27 -22.24 9.27 11.92
N VAL A 28 -21.57 9.17 13.06
CA VAL A 28 -21.44 10.28 14.00
C VAL A 28 -20.34 11.24 13.54
N THR A 29 -20.66 12.53 13.54
CA THR A 29 -19.70 13.61 13.27
C THR A 29 -19.58 14.46 14.53
N PRO A 30 -18.36 14.62 15.10
CA PRO A 30 -18.18 15.39 16.32
C PRO A 30 -18.57 16.86 16.06
N LEU A 31 -19.44 17.40 16.91
CA LEU A 31 -19.85 18.82 16.88
C LEU A 31 -18.83 19.71 17.61
N VAL A 32 -18.15 19.13 18.60
CA VAL A 32 -17.06 19.74 19.36
C VAL A 32 -15.83 18.84 19.24
N ALA A 33 -14.62 19.40 19.31
CA ALA A 33 -13.40 18.61 19.36
C ALA A 33 -13.45 17.68 20.58
N PRO A 34 -13.48 16.34 20.39
CA PRO A 34 -13.58 15.41 21.51
C PRO A 34 -12.26 15.43 22.28
N SER A 35 -12.34 15.68 23.59
CA SER A 35 -11.18 15.68 24.47
C SER A 35 -11.60 15.12 25.83
N SER A 36 -10.96 14.02 26.23
CA SER A 36 -11.11 13.40 27.55
C SER A 36 -9.87 12.58 27.87
N ASP A 37 -9.54 12.46 29.15
CA ASP A 37 -8.41 11.63 29.61
C ASP A 37 -8.59 10.16 29.19
N GLU A 38 -9.85 9.68 29.16
CA GLU A 38 -10.19 8.33 28.69
C GLU A 38 -9.90 8.16 27.20
N LEU A 39 -10.29 9.13 26.36
CA LEU A 39 -10.02 9.08 24.92
C LEU A 39 -8.51 9.12 24.64
N ASP A 40 -7.77 9.97 25.35
CA ASP A 40 -6.32 10.05 25.21
C ASP A 40 -5.62 8.74 25.62
N HIS A 41 -6.10 8.09 26.69
CA HIS A 41 -5.63 6.76 27.09
C HIS A 41 -5.90 5.72 26.00
N LEU A 42 -7.12 5.65 25.47
CA LEU A 42 -7.50 4.70 24.42
C LEU A 42 -6.69 4.92 23.12
N LEU A 43 -6.44 6.18 22.74
CA LEU A 43 -5.62 6.51 21.56
C LEU A 43 -4.15 6.08 21.73
N ARG A 44 -3.56 6.30 22.91
CA ARG A 44 -2.21 5.82 23.23
C ARG A 44 -2.14 4.29 23.20
N GLU A 45 -3.15 3.63 23.74
CA GLU A 45 -3.25 2.17 23.72
C GLU A 45 -3.35 1.63 22.29
N GLN A 46 -4.10 2.30 21.41
CA GLN A 46 -4.21 1.96 19.98
C GLN A 46 -2.86 2.12 19.26
N GLU A 47 -2.13 3.19 19.53
CA GLU A 47 -0.79 3.41 18.97
C GLU A 47 0.16 2.29 19.39
N ASN A 48 0.17 1.96 20.69
CA ASN A 48 1.02 0.89 21.22
C ASN A 48 0.68 -0.48 20.63
N LEU A 49 -0.61 -0.82 20.57
CA LEU A 49 -1.09 -2.06 19.96
C LEU A 49 -0.73 -2.14 18.47
N GLY A 50 -0.86 -1.02 17.75
CA GLY A 50 -0.46 -0.90 16.34
C GLY A 50 1.03 -1.19 16.12
N ARG A 51 1.90 -0.69 17.01
CA ARG A 51 3.34 -1.00 16.98
C ARG A 51 3.59 -2.50 17.21
N VAL A 52 2.95 -3.09 18.22
CA VAL A 52 3.07 -4.54 18.53
C VAL A 52 2.65 -5.40 17.35
N LEU A 53 1.47 -5.16 16.78
CA LEU A 53 0.95 -5.92 15.64
C LEU A 53 1.84 -5.78 14.40
N THR A 54 2.44 -4.61 14.17
CA THR A 54 3.38 -4.40 13.06
C THR A 54 4.66 -5.22 13.27
N THR A 55 5.19 -5.27 14.49
CA THR A 55 6.34 -6.10 14.85
C THR A 55 6.03 -7.60 14.75
N PHE A 56 4.85 -8.05 15.15
CA PHE A 56 4.48 -9.46 15.02
C PHE A 56 4.30 -9.88 13.57
N LYS A 57 3.71 -9.01 12.73
CA LYS A 57 3.59 -9.26 11.29
C LYS A 57 4.94 -9.39 10.60
N SER A 58 5.97 -8.66 11.03
CA SER A 58 7.31 -8.79 10.45
C SER A 58 8.02 -10.10 10.83
N MET A 59 7.65 -10.72 11.97
CA MET A 59 8.22 -11.99 12.41
C MET A 59 7.66 -13.22 11.65
N LYS A 60 6.57 -13.07 10.89
CA LYS A 60 5.93 -14.16 10.09
C LYS A 60 5.61 -15.43 10.90
N ILE A 61 5.20 -15.25 12.14
CA ILE A 61 4.87 -16.32 13.08
C ILE A 61 3.45 -16.84 12.81
N ARG A 62 3.22 -18.14 13.00
CA ARG A 62 1.89 -18.75 12.87
C ARG A 62 1.17 -18.68 14.21
N ALA A 63 0.03 -18.00 14.25
CA ALA A 63 -0.76 -17.84 15.45
C ALA A 63 -1.45 -19.15 15.88
N ASP A 64 -1.47 -19.38 17.19
CA ASP A 64 -2.28 -20.40 17.86
C ASP A 64 -3.58 -19.78 18.40
N ASP A 65 -4.64 -20.59 18.49
CA ASP A 65 -5.97 -20.17 18.95
C ASP A 65 -6.08 -20.23 20.48
N VAL A 66 -5.09 -19.66 21.19
CA VAL A 66 -5.07 -19.63 22.65
C VAL A 66 -5.75 -18.36 23.13
N GLU A 67 -6.79 -18.51 23.95
CA GLU A 67 -7.48 -17.38 24.57
C GLU A 67 -6.60 -16.80 25.69
N THR A 68 -6.00 -15.65 25.43
CA THR A 68 -5.14 -14.89 26.35
C THR A 68 -5.79 -13.57 26.70
N ASP A 69 -5.50 -13.02 27.89
CA ASP A 69 -5.95 -11.66 28.25
C ASP A 69 -5.15 -10.63 27.46
N PRO A 70 -5.78 -9.93 26.49
CA PRO A 70 -5.06 -9.06 25.56
C PRO A 70 -4.45 -7.83 26.25
N ALA A 71 -5.07 -7.33 27.32
CA ALA A 71 -4.55 -6.16 28.03
C ALA A 71 -3.28 -6.51 28.81
N ALA A 72 -3.28 -7.65 29.50
CA ALA A 72 -2.11 -8.17 30.20
C ALA A 72 -0.98 -8.52 29.21
N SER A 73 -1.30 -9.18 28.10
CA SER A 73 -0.31 -9.48 27.05
C SER A 73 0.28 -8.21 26.44
N LEU A 74 -0.54 -7.19 26.17
CA LEU A 74 -0.06 -5.91 25.63
C LEU A 74 0.91 -5.21 26.59
N ALA A 75 0.62 -5.23 27.89
CA ALA A 75 1.50 -4.68 28.92
C ALA A 75 2.82 -5.45 29.02
N GLU A 76 2.79 -6.79 29.07
CA GLU A 76 4.00 -7.63 29.10
C GLU A 76 4.87 -7.40 27.85
N ILE A 77 4.26 -7.27 26.67
CA ILE A 77 4.98 -7.01 25.43
C ILE A 77 5.64 -5.62 25.44
N GLN A 78 4.96 -4.61 25.99
CA GLN A 78 5.55 -3.28 26.14
C GLN A 78 6.75 -3.30 27.09
N GLU A 79 6.65 -3.99 28.22
CA GLU A 79 7.76 -4.18 29.15
C GLU A 79 8.96 -4.86 28.47
N ILE A 80 8.70 -5.91 27.67
CA ILE A 80 9.74 -6.58 26.89
C ILE A 80 10.37 -5.61 25.88
N PHE A 81 9.59 -4.77 25.18
CA PHE A 81 10.16 -3.80 24.24
C PHE A 81 11.03 -2.75 24.93
N VAL A 82 10.61 -2.24 26.09
CA VAL A 82 11.40 -1.27 26.87
C VAL A 82 12.69 -1.92 27.39
N ALA A 83 12.58 -3.11 27.99
CA ALA A 83 13.73 -3.85 28.52
C ALA A 83 14.73 -4.20 27.42
N ARG A 84 14.26 -4.65 26.25
CA ARG A 84 15.14 -4.94 25.10
C ARG A 84 15.89 -3.70 24.63
N LYS A 85 15.22 -2.55 24.55
CA LYS A 85 15.88 -1.31 24.13
C LYS A 85 17.00 -0.94 25.11
N GLN A 86 16.76 -1.06 26.41
CA GLN A 86 17.78 -0.82 27.44
C GLN A 86 18.95 -1.82 27.32
N LEU A 87 18.66 -3.11 27.17
CA LEU A 87 19.68 -4.15 26.99
C LEU A 87 20.49 -3.95 25.69
N GLU A 88 19.87 -3.51 24.60
CA GLU A 88 20.56 -3.19 23.34
C GLU A 88 21.48 -1.97 23.49
N GLU A 89 21.06 -0.94 24.22
CA GLU A 89 21.88 0.23 24.56
C GLU A 89 23.08 -0.17 25.44
N GLU A 90 22.86 -0.98 26.47
CA GLU A 90 23.92 -1.51 27.34
C GLU A 90 24.88 -2.43 26.60
N LEU A 91 24.37 -3.30 25.73
CA LEU A 91 25.20 -4.18 24.90
C LEU A 91 26.04 -3.37 23.91
N ALA A 92 25.50 -2.30 23.33
CA ALA A 92 26.24 -1.41 22.46
C ALA A 92 27.39 -0.71 23.21
N LEU A 93 27.16 -0.27 24.44
CA LEU A 93 28.19 0.28 25.31
C LEU A 93 29.27 -0.75 25.66
N ALA A 94 28.87 -1.95 26.09
CA ALA A 94 29.80 -3.03 26.43
C ALA A 94 30.63 -3.49 25.21
N THR A 95 29.99 -3.61 24.04
CA THR A 95 30.67 -3.98 22.79
C THR A 95 31.68 -2.91 22.37
N ARG A 96 31.33 -1.62 22.53
CA ARG A 96 32.24 -0.50 22.28
C ARG A 96 33.42 -0.51 23.26
N ALA A 97 33.19 -0.79 24.53
CA ALA A 97 34.24 -0.91 25.55
C ALA A 97 35.19 -2.09 25.22
N CYS A 98 34.65 -3.26 24.85
CA CYS A 98 35.42 -4.41 24.37
C CYS A 98 36.31 -4.02 23.18
N ALA A 99 35.76 -3.37 22.15
CA ALA A 99 36.53 -2.95 20.98
C ALA A 99 37.64 -1.93 21.29
N GLN A 100 37.44 -1.08 22.30
CA GLN A 100 38.46 -0.14 22.77
C GLN A 100 39.59 -0.82 23.56
N LEU A 101 39.27 -1.89 24.29
CA LEU A 101 40.19 -2.63 25.16
C LEU A 101 40.90 -3.80 24.46
N GLU A 102 40.32 -4.35 23.39
CA GLU A 102 40.85 -5.47 22.61
C GLU A 102 42.33 -5.28 22.18
N PRO A 103 42.77 -4.08 21.73
CA PRO A 103 44.18 -3.86 21.38
C PRO A 103 45.14 -3.84 22.57
N TRP A 104 44.64 -3.60 23.79
CA TRP A 104 45.44 -3.45 25.00
C TRP A 104 45.48 -4.72 25.87
N GLY A 105 44.51 -5.62 25.67
CA GLY A 105 44.34 -6.82 26.47
C GLY A 105 43.73 -6.54 27.85
N SER A 106 43.74 -7.55 28.72
CA SER A 106 43.26 -7.43 30.11
C SER A 106 44.36 -6.92 31.02
N PHE A 107 44.17 -5.75 31.62
CA PHE A 107 45.06 -5.22 32.67
C PHE A 107 44.25 -4.50 33.74
N ASP A 108 44.78 -4.47 34.96
CA ASP A 108 44.12 -3.89 36.12
C ASP A 108 44.64 -2.47 36.40
N GLN A 109 43.73 -1.55 36.72
CA GLN A 109 44.05 -0.16 37.01
C GLN A 109 44.84 -0.03 38.33
N GLU A 110 44.67 -0.97 39.27
CA GLU A 110 45.50 -1.05 40.48
C GLU A 110 46.97 -1.33 40.16
N THR A 111 47.25 -2.04 39.06
CA THR A 111 48.64 -2.30 38.64
C THR A 111 49.29 -1.00 38.13
N LEU A 112 48.54 -0.18 37.39
CA LEU A 112 48.99 1.14 36.93
C LEU A 112 49.20 2.11 38.10
N ALA A 113 48.29 2.13 39.07
CA ALA A 113 48.42 2.96 40.28
C ALA A 113 49.59 2.53 41.16
N ASN A 114 49.85 1.22 41.30
CA ASN A 114 51.00 0.69 42.03
C ASN A 114 52.34 1.02 41.35
N LEU A 115 52.37 1.06 40.01
CA LEU A 115 53.54 1.49 39.26
C LEU A 115 53.82 2.99 39.47
N GLU A 116 52.77 3.80 39.45
CA GLU A 116 52.85 5.23 39.72
C GLU A 116 53.35 5.53 41.14
N GLN A 117 52.87 4.79 42.15
CA GLN A 117 53.36 4.88 43.53
C GLN A 117 54.85 4.50 43.69
N ARG A 118 55.40 3.70 42.77
CA ARG A 118 56.82 3.32 42.73
C ARG A 118 57.67 4.29 41.88
N GLY A 119 57.09 5.40 41.41
CA GLY A 119 57.77 6.41 40.60
C GLY A 119 57.86 6.06 39.11
N ILE A 120 57.05 5.13 38.62
CA ILE A 120 56.96 4.76 37.19
C ILE A 120 55.61 5.22 36.66
N HIS A 121 55.61 6.29 35.86
CA HIS A 121 54.41 6.83 35.24
C HIS A 121 54.19 6.20 33.86
N VAL A 122 52.99 5.69 33.61
CA VAL A 122 52.63 5.01 32.35
C VAL A 122 51.48 5.75 31.67
N ALA A 123 51.68 6.20 30.44
CA ALA A 123 50.65 6.85 29.62
C ALA A 123 50.31 5.98 28.39
N LEU A 124 49.06 5.55 28.28
CA LEU A 124 48.55 4.74 27.16
C LEU A 124 48.12 5.66 26.01
N CYS A 125 48.80 5.56 24.87
CA CYS A 125 48.64 6.47 23.73
C CYS A 125 48.27 5.73 22.44
N THR A 126 47.48 6.38 21.59
CA THR A 126 47.13 5.86 20.26
C THR A 126 47.56 6.87 19.19
N SER A 127 48.29 6.42 18.16
CA SER A 127 48.65 7.27 17.01
C SER A 127 48.54 6.55 15.66
N VAL A 128 48.63 7.31 14.58
CA VAL A 128 48.69 6.77 13.21
C VAL A 128 50.10 6.18 12.99
N PRO A 129 50.23 5.04 12.27
CA PRO A 129 51.53 4.45 11.96
C PRO A 129 52.53 5.49 11.41
N GLY A 130 53.71 5.55 12.01
CA GLY A 130 54.80 6.46 11.61
C GLY A 130 54.81 7.85 12.26
N ARG A 131 53.87 8.17 13.17
CA ARG A 131 53.86 9.45 13.93
C ARG A 131 53.97 9.19 15.43
N PHE A 132 55.18 9.26 15.97
CA PHE A 132 55.46 9.18 17.41
C PHE A 132 55.75 10.59 17.97
N PRO A 133 55.25 10.94 19.17
CA PRO A 133 55.56 12.21 19.82
C PRO A 133 57.02 12.24 20.32
N GLU A 134 57.58 13.44 20.49
CA GLU A 134 58.89 13.62 21.13
C GLU A 134 58.80 13.23 22.61
N LEU A 135 59.74 12.40 23.06
CA LEU A 135 59.78 11.86 24.42
C LEU A 135 60.80 12.61 25.29
N PRO A 136 60.53 12.82 26.58
CA PRO A 136 61.51 13.37 27.52
C PRO A 136 62.66 12.39 27.81
N GLU A 137 63.81 12.90 28.27
CA GLU A 137 64.98 12.08 28.66
C GLU A 137 64.61 11.11 29.78
N GLY A 138 64.68 9.81 29.51
CA GLY A 138 64.31 8.74 30.44
C GLY A 138 62.95 8.07 30.18
N ALA A 139 62.21 8.48 29.15
CA ALA A 139 60.97 7.82 28.73
C ALA A 139 61.19 6.79 27.62
N ALA A 140 60.51 5.63 27.72
CA ALA A 140 60.55 4.56 26.73
C ALA A 140 59.15 4.28 26.16
N ILE A 141 59.08 3.98 24.85
CA ILE A 141 57.85 3.53 24.18
C ILE A 141 57.84 2.00 24.12
N ALA A 142 56.77 1.38 24.61
CA ALA A 142 56.46 -0.02 24.39
C ALA A 142 55.22 -0.14 23.49
N VAL A 143 55.38 -0.68 22.27
CA VAL A 143 54.26 -0.93 21.37
C VAL A 143 53.49 -2.15 21.87
N VAL A 144 52.18 -2.00 22.08
CA VAL A 144 51.30 -3.04 22.60
C VAL A 144 50.62 -3.78 21.44
N SER A 145 50.13 -3.04 20.45
CA SER A 145 49.43 -3.58 19.29
C SER A 145 49.55 -2.65 18.08
N GLU A 146 49.70 -3.22 16.89
CA GLU A 146 49.76 -2.50 15.62
C GLU A 146 48.67 -3.02 14.67
N THR A 147 47.76 -2.12 14.29
CA THR A 147 46.74 -2.37 13.27
C THR A 147 47.02 -1.48 12.06
N LYS A 148 46.53 -1.83 10.86
CA LYS A 148 46.73 -1.05 9.62
C LYS A 148 46.32 0.43 9.73
N SER A 149 45.45 0.79 10.67
CA SER A 149 44.92 2.14 10.87
C SER A 149 45.44 2.86 12.12
N ALA A 150 45.99 2.14 13.10
CA ALA A 150 46.39 2.71 14.40
C ALA A 150 47.47 1.86 15.10
N VAL A 151 48.39 2.54 15.77
CA VAL A 151 49.39 1.96 16.67
C VAL A 151 49.03 2.31 18.11
N HIS A 152 48.90 1.30 18.95
CA HIS A 152 48.66 1.42 20.38
C HIS A 152 49.97 1.18 21.12
N TYR A 153 50.42 2.17 21.89
CA TYR A 153 51.69 2.11 22.62
C TYR A 153 51.58 2.72 24.01
N ALA A 154 52.35 2.18 24.95
CA ALA A 154 52.51 2.70 26.29
C ALA A 154 53.81 3.51 26.37
N VAL A 155 53.74 4.73 26.88
CA VAL A 155 54.92 5.54 27.23
C VAL A 155 55.19 5.34 28.72
N VAL A 156 56.39 4.87 29.06
CA VAL A 156 56.82 4.63 30.44
C VAL A 156 57.91 5.64 30.78
N SER A 157 57.74 6.41 31.86
CA SER A 157 58.73 7.40 32.32
C SER A 157 58.95 7.31 33.83
N THR A 158 60.14 7.68 34.29
CA THR A 158 60.48 7.89 35.71
C THR A 158 60.17 9.30 36.21
N THR A 159 59.72 10.19 35.32
CA THR A 159 59.27 11.56 35.62
C THR A 159 57.78 11.71 35.29
N PRO A 160 57.03 12.55 36.03
CA PRO A 160 55.61 12.76 35.81
C PRO A 160 55.33 13.32 34.40
N LEU A 161 54.45 12.67 33.64
CA LEU A 161 54.11 13.02 32.25
C LEU A 161 52.98 14.07 32.15
N ASP A 162 52.80 14.92 33.16
CA ASP A 162 51.72 15.93 33.18
C ASP A 162 51.99 17.12 32.25
N ASP A 163 53.26 17.41 31.95
CA ASP A 163 53.67 18.55 31.12
C ASP A 163 53.74 18.25 29.61
N VAL A 164 53.44 17.01 29.17
CA VAL A 164 53.57 16.58 27.76
C VAL A 164 52.19 16.33 27.13
N VAL A 165 51.91 16.99 26.00
CA VAL A 165 50.68 16.79 25.21
C VAL A 165 50.76 15.43 24.48
N LEU A 166 50.36 14.38 25.18
CA LEU A 166 50.29 13.02 24.66
C LEU A 166 48.88 12.70 24.12
N PRO A 167 48.76 11.98 23.00
CA PRO A 167 47.48 11.50 22.49
C PRO A 167 46.98 10.31 23.33
N ARG A 168 46.54 10.60 24.55
CA ARG A 168 46.06 9.60 25.53
C ARG A 168 44.82 8.89 24.99
N ALA A 169 44.79 7.57 25.07
CA ALA A 169 43.63 6.77 24.70
C ALA A 169 42.49 6.98 25.70
N THR A 170 41.28 7.30 25.23
CA THR A 170 40.07 7.29 26.07
C THR A 170 39.69 5.83 26.36
N LEU A 171 39.94 5.40 27.60
CA LEU A 171 39.61 4.06 28.08
C LEU A 171 38.35 4.12 28.98
N PRO A 172 37.55 3.04 29.02
CA PRO A 172 36.44 2.93 29.98
C PRO A 172 36.96 2.93 31.43
N ALA A 173 36.09 3.28 32.38
CA ALA A 173 36.43 3.28 33.81
C ALA A 173 36.79 1.88 34.36
N GLN A 174 36.34 0.82 33.71
CA GLN A 174 36.78 -0.55 33.97
C GLN A 174 37.64 -1.04 32.81
N THR A 175 38.84 -1.48 33.11
CA THR A 175 39.86 -1.83 32.11
C THR A 175 40.01 -3.34 31.90
N ASN A 176 39.28 -4.15 32.68
CA ASN A 176 39.30 -5.59 32.54
C ASN A 176 38.46 -6.04 31.33
N LEU A 177 39.14 -6.37 30.23
CA LEU A 177 38.52 -6.85 29.00
C LEU A 177 37.63 -8.09 29.23
N ARG A 178 38.03 -9.01 30.13
CA ARG A 178 37.27 -10.25 30.37
C ARG A 178 35.91 -9.96 31.00
N GLU A 179 35.84 -9.02 31.94
CA GLU A 179 34.58 -8.63 32.59
C GLU A 179 33.61 -8.00 31.58
N TRP A 180 34.10 -7.15 30.68
CA TRP A 180 33.27 -6.59 29.60
C TRP A 180 32.81 -7.64 28.60
N GLN A 181 33.66 -8.61 28.26
CA GLN A 181 33.27 -9.73 27.40
C GLN A 181 32.21 -10.62 28.06
N GLU A 182 32.37 -10.95 29.34
CA GLU A 182 31.37 -11.69 30.13
C GLU A 182 30.05 -10.92 30.24
N THR A 183 30.13 -9.60 30.45
CA THR A 183 28.95 -8.72 30.52
C THR A 183 28.24 -8.67 29.16
N ALA A 184 28.97 -8.49 28.06
CA ALA A 184 28.40 -8.50 26.73
C ALA A 184 27.76 -9.85 26.39
N GLU A 185 28.35 -10.97 26.82
CA GLU A 185 27.78 -12.30 26.59
C GLU A 185 26.51 -12.54 27.41
N LYS A 186 26.48 -12.11 28.68
CA LYS A 186 25.26 -12.13 29.51
C LYS A 186 24.14 -11.29 28.88
N LEU A 187 24.45 -10.06 28.48
CA LEU A 187 23.48 -9.17 27.82
C LEU A 187 22.94 -9.76 26.50
N ARG A 188 23.77 -10.48 25.74
CA ARG A 188 23.31 -11.21 24.54
C ARG A 188 22.38 -12.36 24.89
N GLN A 189 22.68 -13.13 25.94
CA GLN A 189 21.82 -14.21 26.42
C GLN A 189 20.48 -13.67 26.91
N ASP A 190 20.50 -12.60 27.70
CA ASP A 190 19.28 -11.93 28.17
C ASP A 190 18.43 -11.42 27.00
N LEU A 191 19.07 -10.81 25.97
CA LEU A 191 18.36 -10.37 24.76
C LEU A 191 17.75 -11.55 24.00
N GLN A 192 18.44 -12.68 23.92
CA GLN A 192 17.93 -13.88 23.27
C GLN A 192 16.73 -14.46 24.03
N GLU A 193 16.80 -14.57 25.36
CA GLU A 193 15.69 -15.03 26.20
C GLU A 193 14.45 -14.15 26.02
N ARG A 194 14.64 -12.82 26.00
CA ARG A 194 13.54 -11.87 25.76
C ARG A 194 12.98 -11.97 24.35
N GLN A 195 13.82 -12.26 23.36
CA GLN A 195 13.37 -12.48 21.98
C GLN A 195 12.54 -13.76 21.87
N GLU A 196 12.95 -14.86 22.53
CA GLU A 196 12.20 -16.11 22.57
C GLU A 196 10.87 -15.97 23.33
N ARG A 197 10.87 -15.21 24.43
CA ARG A 197 9.62 -14.85 25.13
C ARG A 197 8.69 -14.03 24.25
N LEU A 198 9.22 -13.11 23.45
CA LEU A 198 8.41 -12.32 22.52
C LEU A 198 7.81 -13.17 21.40
N THR A 199 8.56 -14.15 20.87
CA THR A 199 8.03 -15.05 19.83
C THR A 199 6.93 -15.95 20.36
N THR A 200 7.10 -16.50 21.58
CA THR A 200 6.05 -17.31 22.21
C THR A 200 4.78 -16.50 22.51
N LEU A 201 4.94 -15.26 22.99
CA LEU A 201 3.80 -14.35 23.15
C LEU A 201 3.15 -14.02 21.81
N ALA A 202 3.92 -13.81 20.75
CA ALA A 202 3.40 -13.56 19.41
C ALA A 202 2.59 -14.75 18.87
N GLU A 203 3.04 -15.98 19.11
CA GLU A 203 2.30 -17.20 18.74
C GLU A 203 0.94 -17.27 19.42
N HIS A 204 0.88 -17.03 20.72
CA HIS A 204 -0.34 -17.23 21.51
C HIS A 204 -1.31 -16.03 21.52
N SER A 205 -0.83 -14.80 21.33
CA SER A 205 -1.64 -13.59 21.50
C SER A 205 -2.02 -12.87 20.21
N MET A 206 -1.50 -13.28 19.04
CA MET A 206 -1.76 -12.55 17.80
C MET A 206 -3.27 -12.42 17.48
N GLN A 207 -4.03 -13.50 17.61
CA GLN A 207 -5.47 -13.48 17.32
C GLN A 207 -6.28 -12.75 18.40
N SER A 208 -5.89 -12.86 19.67
CA SER A 208 -6.54 -12.14 20.78
C SER A 208 -6.29 -10.63 20.68
N LEU A 209 -5.07 -10.22 20.30
CA LEU A 209 -4.70 -8.82 20.06
C LEU A 209 -5.40 -8.23 18.84
N GLU A 210 -5.61 -8.99 17.76
CA GLU A 210 -6.41 -8.54 16.61
C GLU A 210 -7.88 -8.31 16.99
N LYS A 211 -8.49 -9.23 17.77
CA LYS A 211 -9.83 -9.04 18.33
C LYS A 211 -9.88 -7.83 19.29
N TYR A 212 -8.85 -7.66 20.11
CA TYR A 212 -8.72 -6.53 21.01
C TYR A 212 -8.60 -5.21 20.25
N ALA A 213 -7.86 -5.17 19.13
CA ALA A 213 -7.75 -4.00 18.27
C ALA A 213 -9.13 -3.56 17.73
N ALA A 214 -9.95 -4.51 17.29
CA ALA A 214 -11.31 -4.23 16.83
C ALA A 214 -12.19 -3.67 17.96
N LYS A 215 -12.09 -4.25 19.17
CA LYS A 215 -12.81 -3.77 20.36
C LYS A 215 -12.33 -2.38 20.81
N LEU A 216 -11.03 -2.11 20.71
CA LEU A 216 -10.45 -0.82 21.04
C LEU A 216 -10.89 0.26 20.06
N GLU A 217 -10.94 -0.05 18.76
CA GLU A 217 -11.48 0.85 17.74
C GLU A 217 -12.97 1.17 18.01
N GLU A 218 -13.76 0.19 18.44
CA GLU A 218 -15.14 0.37 18.89
C GLU A 218 -15.21 1.33 20.11
N ASN A 219 -14.39 1.10 21.14
CA ASN A 219 -14.35 1.95 22.32
C ASN A 219 -13.92 3.40 22.00
N ILE A 220 -12.97 3.57 21.10
CA ILE A 220 -12.53 4.89 20.61
C ILE A 220 -13.67 5.58 19.85
N ALA A 221 -14.38 4.86 18.97
CA ALA A 221 -15.53 5.41 18.26
C ALA A 221 -16.64 5.82 19.22
N PHE A 222 -16.89 5.04 20.27
CA PHE A 222 -17.83 5.35 21.34
C PHE A 222 -17.41 6.61 22.12
N ALA A 223 -16.16 6.66 22.59
CA ALA A 223 -15.64 7.81 23.34
C ALA A 223 -15.65 9.09 22.49
N LYS A 224 -15.22 9.02 21.22
CA LYS A 224 -15.30 10.15 20.27
C LYS A 224 -16.73 10.62 20.04
N ALA A 225 -17.70 9.70 19.93
CA ALA A 225 -19.10 10.05 19.76
C ALA A 225 -19.69 10.72 21.01
N ARG A 226 -19.36 10.22 22.21
CA ARG A 226 -19.80 10.77 23.50
C ARG A 226 -19.19 12.15 23.77
N ASP A 227 -17.88 12.26 23.62
CA ASP A 227 -17.11 13.47 23.97
C ASP A 227 -17.19 14.53 22.86
N GLY A 228 -17.57 14.13 21.64
CA GLY A 228 -17.86 15.03 20.53
C GLY A 228 -19.26 15.65 20.56
N MET A 229 -20.09 15.34 21.58
CA MET A 229 -21.41 15.95 21.75
C MET A 229 -21.28 17.41 22.16
N ALA A 230 -22.05 18.29 21.53
CA ALA A 230 -22.14 19.68 21.95
C ALA A 230 -23.14 19.81 23.09
N ASP A 231 -22.80 20.55 24.13
CA ASP A 231 -23.66 20.69 25.30
C ASP A 231 -24.18 22.11 25.46
N ARG A 232 -25.49 22.23 25.76
CA ARG A 232 -26.06 23.48 26.27
C ARG A 232 -26.96 23.19 27.45
N LYS A 233 -26.50 23.58 28.65
CA LYS A 233 -27.21 23.41 29.93
C LYS A 233 -27.55 21.93 30.18
N ALA A 234 -28.82 21.56 30.09
CA ALA A 234 -29.32 20.22 30.39
C ALA A 234 -29.45 19.32 29.14
N ILE A 235 -29.15 19.83 27.94
CA ILE A 235 -29.33 19.12 26.67
C ILE A 235 -27.97 18.95 25.99
N ALA A 236 -27.71 17.75 25.51
CA ALA A 236 -26.57 17.40 24.69
C ALA A 236 -27.02 17.09 23.26
N PHE A 237 -26.21 17.48 22.28
CA PHE A 237 -26.49 17.34 20.85
C PHE A 237 -25.46 16.42 20.20
N LEU A 238 -25.94 15.46 19.43
CA LEU A 238 -25.14 14.57 18.59
C LEU A 238 -25.40 14.89 17.12
N GLY A 239 -24.35 15.23 16.38
CA GLY A 239 -24.41 15.44 14.93
C GLY A 239 -24.02 14.18 14.16
N GLY A 240 -24.62 13.97 13.00
CA GLY A 240 -24.23 12.87 12.13
C GLY A 240 -24.99 12.80 10.81
N TYR A 241 -24.76 11.72 10.07
CA TYR A 241 -25.38 11.45 8.79
C TYR A 241 -26.00 10.04 8.78
N VAL A 242 -27.18 9.93 8.17
CA VAL A 242 -27.96 8.69 8.10
C VAL A 242 -28.46 8.48 6.67
N PRO A 243 -28.39 7.24 6.12
CA PRO A 243 -29.05 6.92 4.86
C PRO A 243 -30.56 7.08 4.99
N GLU A 244 -31.22 7.70 4.01
CA GLU A 244 -32.67 7.97 4.05
C GLU A 244 -33.51 6.71 4.31
N LYS A 245 -33.05 5.54 3.86
CA LYS A 245 -33.67 4.24 4.11
C LYS A 245 -33.75 3.86 5.60
N HIS A 246 -32.80 4.30 6.42
CA HIS A 246 -32.75 3.99 7.85
C HIS A 246 -33.28 5.14 8.71
N LEU A 247 -33.87 6.18 8.09
CA LEU A 247 -34.41 7.31 8.83
C LEU A 247 -35.63 6.91 9.68
N ASP A 248 -36.47 6.01 9.17
CA ASP A 248 -37.65 5.54 9.91
C ASP A 248 -37.26 4.71 11.14
N GLU A 249 -36.26 3.83 11.03
CA GLU A 249 -35.70 3.08 12.16
C GLU A 249 -35.17 4.02 13.25
N LEU A 250 -34.48 5.11 12.85
CA LEU A 250 -34.00 6.12 13.80
C LEU A 250 -35.15 6.88 14.48
N ARG A 251 -36.24 7.14 13.76
CA ARG A 251 -37.42 7.83 14.31
C ARG A 251 -38.13 6.98 15.35
N GLU A 252 -38.23 5.67 15.11
CA GLU A 252 -38.78 4.72 16.08
C GLU A 252 -37.90 4.67 17.34
N ALA A 253 -36.59 4.52 17.17
CA ALA A 253 -35.65 4.52 18.30
C ALA A 253 -35.69 5.82 19.12
N ALA A 254 -35.87 6.98 18.48
CA ALA A 254 -36.03 8.23 19.22
C ALA A 254 -37.34 8.34 19.99
N ARG A 255 -38.44 7.76 19.49
CA ARG A 255 -39.70 7.72 20.24
C ARG A 255 -39.59 6.86 21.49
N GLU A 256 -38.92 5.73 21.39
CA GLU A 256 -38.70 4.81 22.51
C GLU A 256 -37.81 5.41 23.60
N ASN A 257 -36.75 6.12 23.20
CA ASN A 257 -35.76 6.67 24.13
C ASN A 257 -36.00 8.15 24.48
N GLY A 258 -37.08 8.77 23.98
CA GLY A 258 -37.44 10.16 24.28
C GLY A 258 -36.52 11.22 23.67
N TRP A 259 -35.86 10.93 22.55
CA TRP A 259 -34.95 11.87 21.89
C TRP A 259 -35.68 12.82 20.95
N ALA A 260 -35.19 14.05 20.83
CA ALA A 260 -35.63 14.97 19.78
C ALA A 260 -34.68 14.85 18.58
N ILE A 261 -35.23 14.57 17.40
CA ILE A 261 -34.46 14.49 16.15
C ILE A 261 -34.82 15.67 15.26
N ARG A 262 -33.80 16.35 14.76
CA ARG A 262 -33.90 17.24 13.60
C ARG A 262 -33.13 16.61 12.45
N TYR A 263 -33.80 16.39 11.33
CA TYR A 263 -33.16 15.94 10.09
C TYR A 263 -33.29 17.03 9.03
N GLU A 264 -32.24 17.20 8.24
CA GLU A 264 -32.13 18.18 7.18
C GLU A 264 -31.67 17.51 5.89
N ASP A 265 -32.12 18.08 4.78
CA ASP A 265 -31.52 17.78 3.49
C ASP A 265 -30.09 18.32 3.45
N ILE A 266 -29.26 17.60 2.71
CA ILE A 266 -27.85 17.92 2.57
C ILE A 266 -27.71 19.15 1.70
N ALA A 267 -27.08 20.19 2.23
CA ALA A 267 -26.75 21.39 1.48
C ALA A 267 -25.85 21.07 0.27
N ASP A 268 -25.95 21.88 -0.78
CA ASP A 268 -25.25 21.61 -2.04
C ASP A 268 -23.72 21.67 -1.95
N ASP A 269 -23.21 22.32 -0.92
CA ASP A 269 -21.81 22.60 -0.62
C ASP A 269 -21.23 21.78 0.55
N ASP A 270 -21.97 20.83 1.14
CA ASP A 270 -21.46 20.03 2.26
C ASP A 270 -20.50 18.93 1.78
N GLU A 271 -19.19 19.21 1.82
CA GLU A 271 -18.12 18.26 1.49
C GLU A 271 -17.91 17.17 2.57
N ASN A 272 -18.52 17.29 3.75
CA ASN A 272 -18.34 16.33 4.84
C ASN A 272 -19.26 15.12 4.77
N VAL A 273 -20.11 15.06 3.75
CA VAL A 273 -21.09 13.99 3.61
C VAL A 273 -20.39 12.66 3.34
N PRO A 274 -20.66 11.62 4.15
CA PRO A 274 -20.12 10.30 3.91
C PRO A 274 -20.80 9.62 2.71
N THR A 275 -20.02 8.92 1.91
CA THR A 275 -20.47 8.09 0.80
C THR A 275 -20.75 6.66 1.27
N SER A 276 -21.96 6.17 0.96
CA SER A 276 -22.32 4.76 1.10
C SER A 276 -22.51 4.16 -0.29
N LEU A 277 -21.58 3.29 -0.70
CA LEU A 277 -21.66 2.60 -1.98
C LEU A 277 -22.61 1.39 -1.88
N ILE A 278 -23.68 1.42 -2.66
CA ILE A 278 -24.63 0.32 -2.77
C ILE A 278 -24.38 -0.39 -4.10
N ILE A 279 -23.50 -1.38 -4.06
CA ILE A 279 -23.14 -2.15 -5.25
C ILE A 279 -24.03 -3.41 -5.29
N PRO A 280 -24.58 -3.79 -6.45
CA PRO A 280 -25.34 -5.03 -6.59
C PRO A 280 -24.53 -6.25 -6.09
N PRO A 281 -25.16 -7.25 -5.46
CA PRO A 281 -24.45 -8.35 -4.79
C PRO A 281 -23.54 -9.16 -5.73
N ARG A 282 -23.89 -9.24 -7.02
CA ARG A 282 -23.07 -9.91 -8.05
C ARG A 282 -21.77 -9.15 -8.37
N PHE A 283 -21.75 -7.84 -8.18
CA PHE A 283 -20.61 -6.96 -8.47
C PHE A 283 -19.95 -6.42 -7.19
N ALA A 284 -20.32 -6.91 -6.00
CA ALA A 284 -19.77 -6.46 -4.73
C ALA A 284 -18.23 -6.59 -4.65
N MET A 285 -17.64 -7.48 -5.46
CA MET A 285 -16.20 -7.61 -5.69
C MET A 285 -15.52 -6.33 -6.19
N ALA A 286 -16.24 -5.39 -6.80
CA ALA A 286 -15.71 -4.08 -7.17
C ALA A 286 -15.24 -3.29 -5.95
N LYS A 287 -15.89 -3.47 -4.79
CA LYS A 287 -15.50 -2.79 -3.54
C LYS A 287 -14.06 -3.12 -3.13
N ALA A 288 -13.63 -4.37 -3.33
CA ALA A 288 -12.26 -4.79 -3.04
C ALA A 288 -11.22 -4.02 -3.86
N ILE A 289 -11.56 -3.56 -5.07
CA ILE A 289 -10.67 -2.70 -5.88
C ILE A 289 -10.51 -1.33 -5.20
N PHE A 290 -11.63 -0.70 -4.82
CA PHE A 290 -11.62 0.61 -4.17
C PHE A 290 -10.92 0.58 -2.81
N ASP A 291 -11.21 -0.43 -1.99
CA ASP A 291 -10.58 -0.63 -0.69
C ASP A 291 -9.06 -0.89 -0.85
N PHE A 292 -8.65 -1.60 -1.90
CA PHE A 292 -7.23 -1.86 -2.19
C PHE A 292 -6.50 -0.60 -2.70
N VAL A 293 -7.13 0.19 -3.57
CA VAL A 293 -6.53 1.42 -4.13
C VAL A 293 -6.58 2.57 -3.11
N GLY A 294 -7.51 2.52 -2.14
CA GLY A 294 -7.71 3.57 -1.15
C GLY A 294 -8.42 4.81 -1.70
N ILE A 295 -9.27 4.63 -2.72
CA ILE A 295 -10.06 5.71 -3.33
C ILE A 295 -11.55 5.43 -3.17
N LEU A 296 -12.33 6.49 -2.95
CA LEU A 296 -13.78 6.41 -2.83
C LEU A 296 -14.40 7.56 -3.63
N PRO A 297 -15.44 7.31 -4.45
CA PRO A 297 -16.14 8.39 -5.13
C PRO A 297 -16.81 9.31 -4.09
N GLY A 298 -16.82 10.60 -4.40
CA GLY A 298 -17.54 11.61 -3.64
C GLY A 298 -19.02 11.29 -3.54
N TYR A 299 -19.71 11.85 -2.53
CA TYR A 299 -21.13 11.53 -2.29
C TYR A 299 -22.04 11.89 -3.47
N ARG A 300 -21.71 12.95 -4.20
CA ARG A 300 -22.43 13.42 -5.41
C ARG A 300 -21.79 12.92 -6.71
N GLU A 301 -20.72 12.15 -6.61
CA GLU A 301 -20.06 11.58 -7.77
C GLU A 301 -20.81 10.35 -8.28
N ILE A 302 -20.64 10.10 -9.56
CA ILE A 302 -21.27 8.97 -10.24
C ILE A 302 -20.60 7.69 -9.75
N ASP A 303 -21.41 6.69 -9.40
CA ASP A 303 -20.89 5.37 -9.07
C ASP A 303 -20.32 4.69 -10.33
N VAL A 304 -18.99 4.68 -10.42
CA VAL A 304 -18.24 4.04 -11.51
C VAL A 304 -17.79 2.62 -11.17
N SER A 305 -18.25 2.05 -10.04
CA SER A 305 -17.72 0.79 -9.50
C SER A 305 -17.81 -0.37 -10.48
N VAL A 306 -18.96 -0.51 -11.16
CA VAL A 306 -19.19 -1.60 -12.12
C VAL A 306 -18.34 -1.41 -13.38
N SER A 307 -18.20 -0.16 -13.85
CA SER A 307 -17.34 0.16 -15.01
C SER A 307 -15.89 -0.20 -14.71
N VAL A 308 -15.35 0.29 -13.59
CA VAL A 308 -13.97 0.03 -13.16
C VAL A 308 -13.73 -1.47 -13.06
N LEU A 309 -14.66 -2.24 -12.49
CA LEU A 309 -14.53 -3.69 -12.39
C LEU A 309 -14.41 -4.38 -13.77
N ILE A 310 -15.31 -4.04 -14.71
CA ILE A 310 -15.33 -4.65 -16.04
C ILE A 310 -14.05 -4.31 -16.80
N PHE A 311 -13.70 -3.04 -16.89
CA PHE A 311 -12.53 -2.59 -17.65
C PHE A 311 -11.21 -3.00 -17.00
N LEU A 312 -11.10 -2.96 -15.67
CA LEU A 312 -9.91 -3.50 -14.98
C LEU A 312 -9.72 -4.99 -15.28
N SER A 313 -10.80 -5.77 -15.32
CA SER A 313 -10.72 -7.21 -15.61
C SER A 313 -10.26 -7.46 -17.05
N ILE A 314 -10.78 -6.68 -18.01
CA ILE A 314 -10.34 -6.74 -19.41
C ILE A 314 -8.87 -6.33 -19.55
N PHE A 315 -8.46 -5.21 -18.94
CA PHE A 315 -7.07 -4.74 -18.97
C PHE A 315 -6.13 -5.75 -18.33
N CYS A 316 -6.54 -6.36 -17.22
CA CYS A 316 -5.78 -7.44 -16.60
C CYS A 316 -5.59 -8.62 -17.55
N GLY A 317 -6.64 -9.01 -18.28
CA GLY A 317 -6.55 -10.04 -19.30
C GLY A 317 -5.51 -9.71 -20.38
N MET A 318 -5.52 -8.48 -20.88
CA MET A 318 -4.60 -8.01 -21.91
C MET A 318 -3.14 -7.86 -21.43
N LEU A 319 -2.95 -7.37 -20.21
CA LEU A 319 -1.63 -7.15 -19.62
C LEU A 319 -0.89 -8.45 -19.30
N VAL A 320 -1.61 -9.47 -18.81
CA VAL A 320 -1.01 -10.78 -18.49
C VAL A 320 -0.91 -11.65 -19.75
N GLY A 321 -1.95 -11.66 -20.58
CA GLY A 321 -1.84 -12.17 -21.95
C GLY A 321 -1.60 -13.69 -22.12
N ASP A 322 -1.60 -14.49 -21.05
CA ASP A 322 -1.21 -15.91 -21.09
C ASP A 322 -2.29 -16.82 -20.48
N ALA A 323 -2.82 -17.74 -21.28
CA ALA A 323 -3.85 -18.68 -20.86
C ALA A 323 -3.37 -19.68 -19.81
N GLY A 324 -2.08 -20.02 -19.83
CA GLY A 324 -1.45 -20.91 -18.85
C GLY A 324 -1.48 -20.32 -17.44
N TYR A 325 -1.13 -19.04 -17.32
CA TYR A 325 -1.24 -18.33 -16.03
C TYR A 325 -2.70 -18.14 -15.60
N GLY A 326 -3.60 -17.80 -16.55
CA GLY A 326 -5.03 -17.69 -16.28
C GLY A 326 -5.63 -18.98 -15.72
N LEU A 327 -5.26 -20.14 -16.28
CA LEU A 327 -5.69 -21.45 -15.81
C LEU A 327 -5.12 -21.77 -14.42
N LEU A 328 -3.82 -21.51 -14.21
CA LEU A 328 -3.15 -21.72 -12.93
C LEU A 328 -3.80 -20.89 -11.82
N PHE A 329 -4.03 -19.59 -12.05
CA PHE A 329 -4.69 -18.72 -11.09
C PHE A 329 -6.13 -19.14 -10.82
N THR A 330 -6.89 -19.49 -11.87
CA THR A 330 -8.26 -19.97 -11.71
C THR A 330 -8.31 -21.24 -10.85
N GLY A 331 -7.40 -22.19 -11.08
CA GLY A 331 -7.30 -23.41 -10.29
C GLY A 331 -6.98 -23.16 -8.81
N ILE A 332 -5.97 -22.33 -8.53
CA ILE A 332 -5.55 -21.98 -7.16
C ILE A 332 -6.69 -21.26 -6.43
N LEU A 333 -7.34 -20.30 -7.08
CA LEU A 333 -8.40 -19.50 -6.46
C LEU A 333 -9.67 -20.32 -6.21
N LEU A 334 -10.03 -21.25 -7.11
CA LEU A 334 -11.14 -22.19 -6.87
C LEU A 334 -10.82 -23.15 -5.71
N TYR A 335 -9.58 -23.62 -5.60
CA TYR A 335 -9.14 -24.44 -4.49
C TYR A 335 -9.21 -23.68 -3.15
N LEU A 336 -8.70 -22.44 -3.11
CA LEU A 336 -8.81 -21.57 -1.95
C LEU A 336 -10.27 -21.27 -1.59
N LYS A 337 -11.14 -21.08 -2.58
CA LYS A 337 -12.57 -20.81 -2.37
C LYS A 337 -13.27 -21.96 -1.70
N LYS A 338 -12.91 -23.19 -2.08
CA LYS A 338 -13.43 -24.40 -1.47
C LYS A 338 -12.92 -24.60 -0.03
N ARG A 339 -11.69 -24.19 0.26
CA ARG A 339 -11.05 -24.36 1.57
C ARG A 339 -11.47 -23.30 2.60
N LEU A 340 -11.70 -22.06 2.18
CA LEU A 340 -11.96 -20.94 3.10
C LEU A 340 -13.36 -20.96 3.74
N GLY A 341 -14.31 -21.76 3.23
CA GLY A 341 -15.68 -21.79 3.73
C GLY A 341 -16.38 -20.41 3.66
N ASP A 342 -17.46 -20.24 4.43
CA ASP A 342 -18.20 -18.96 4.56
C ASP A 342 -17.62 -18.03 5.65
N ALA A 343 -16.37 -18.23 6.07
CA ALA A 343 -15.84 -17.62 7.28
C ALA A 343 -15.60 -16.09 7.20
N ASP A 344 -15.46 -15.50 6.00
CA ASP A 344 -15.19 -14.05 5.85
C ASP A 344 -15.71 -13.46 4.53
N PRO A 345 -16.67 -12.52 4.55
CA PRO A 345 -17.22 -11.90 3.35
C PRO A 345 -16.21 -11.04 2.59
N ALA A 346 -15.24 -10.41 3.25
CA ALA A 346 -14.24 -9.56 2.61
C ALA A 346 -13.24 -10.40 1.82
N LYS A 347 -12.72 -11.48 2.43
CA LYS A 347 -11.84 -12.43 1.73
C LYS A 347 -12.54 -13.06 0.53
N ARG A 348 -13.84 -13.36 0.64
CA ARG A 348 -14.64 -13.88 -0.47
C ARG A 348 -14.76 -12.88 -1.64
N GLN A 349 -14.89 -11.58 -1.35
CA GLN A 349 -14.92 -10.55 -2.40
C GLN A 349 -13.58 -10.46 -3.14
N VAL A 350 -12.46 -10.48 -2.43
CA VAL A 350 -11.11 -10.53 -3.03
C VAL A 350 -10.95 -11.77 -3.91
N LEU A 351 -11.44 -12.92 -3.43
CA LEU A 351 -11.34 -14.18 -4.17
C LEU A 351 -12.22 -14.19 -5.43
N ASN A 352 -13.44 -13.65 -5.35
CA ASN A 352 -14.30 -13.49 -6.51
C ASN A 352 -13.72 -12.50 -7.52
N LEU A 353 -13.09 -11.41 -7.05
CA LEU A 353 -12.35 -10.48 -7.90
C LEU A 353 -11.21 -11.18 -8.64
N GLY A 354 -10.37 -11.91 -7.90
CA GLY A 354 -9.28 -12.70 -8.48
C GLY A 354 -9.77 -13.71 -9.52
N LEU A 355 -10.91 -14.38 -9.25
CA LEU A 355 -11.50 -15.34 -10.19
C LEU A 355 -12.01 -14.67 -11.47
N CYS A 356 -12.65 -13.50 -11.37
CA CYS A 356 -13.09 -12.79 -12.57
C CYS A 356 -11.89 -12.33 -13.41
N MET A 357 -10.85 -11.80 -12.76
CA MET A 357 -9.63 -11.37 -13.44
C MET A 357 -8.92 -12.57 -14.07
N SER A 358 -8.80 -13.70 -13.36
CA SER A 358 -8.17 -14.92 -13.91
C SER A 358 -8.94 -15.51 -15.09
N LEU A 359 -10.27 -15.43 -15.08
CA LEU A 359 -11.11 -15.82 -16.21
C LEU A 359 -10.91 -14.89 -17.42
N CYS A 360 -10.75 -13.58 -17.21
CA CYS A 360 -10.41 -12.65 -18.29
C CYS A 360 -9.01 -12.90 -18.86
N ILE A 361 -8.02 -13.23 -18.02
CA ILE A 361 -6.68 -13.65 -18.46
C ILE A 361 -6.77 -14.92 -19.30
N LEU A 362 -7.50 -15.93 -18.82
CA LEU A 362 -7.70 -17.16 -19.55
C LEU A 362 -8.40 -16.92 -20.90
N GLY A 363 -9.45 -16.09 -20.90
CA GLY A 363 -10.20 -15.75 -22.11
C GLY A 363 -9.36 -15.02 -23.14
N TYR A 364 -8.63 -13.98 -22.73
CA TYR A 364 -7.76 -13.23 -23.64
C TYR A 364 -6.57 -14.07 -24.12
N GLY A 365 -5.90 -14.81 -23.22
CA GLY A 365 -4.82 -15.73 -23.61
C GLY A 365 -5.28 -16.83 -24.56
N TRP A 366 -6.51 -17.32 -24.41
CA TRP A 366 -7.10 -18.26 -25.35
C TRP A 366 -7.39 -17.61 -26.71
N LEU A 367 -7.87 -16.36 -26.73
CA LEU A 367 -8.09 -15.60 -27.97
C LEU A 367 -6.79 -15.30 -28.73
N THR A 368 -5.69 -15.01 -28.03
CA THR A 368 -4.36 -14.80 -28.63
C THR A 368 -3.61 -16.10 -28.91
N GLY A 369 -4.11 -17.24 -28.43
CA GLY A 369 -3.46 -18.54 -28.58
C GLY A 369 -2.17 -18.69 -27.77
N ASN A 370 -1.94 -17.84 -26.77
CA ASN A 370 -0.73 -17.86 -25.96
C ASN A 370 -0.88 -18.76 -24.73
N TRP A 371 -0.13 -19.86 -24.70
CA TRP A 371 -0.09 -20.83 -23.59
C TRP A 371 1.34 -21.02 -23.11
N PHE A 372 1.69 -20.47 -21.95
CA PHE A 372 3.06 -20.50 -21.40
C PHE A 372 4.12 -20.06 -22.44
N ALA A 373 3.78 -19.17 -23.38
CA ALA A 373 4.62 -18.78 -24.51
C ALA A 373 5.16 -19.96 -25.35
N LEU A 374 4.38 -21.02 -25.50
CA LEU A 374 4.69 -22.15 -26.39
C LEU A 374 4.44 -21.79 -27.87
N PRO A 375 5.24 -22.35 -28.81
CA PRO A 375 5.02 -22.13 -30.24
C PRO A 375 3.64 -22.64 -30.68
N ALA A 376 2.88 -21.80 -31.41
CA ALA A 376 1.53 -22.12 -31.91
C ALA A 376 1.47 -23.41 -32.77
N GLU A 377 2.60 -23.81 -33.36
CA GLU A 377 2.75 -25.04 -34.14
C GLU A 377 2.55 -26.31 -33.29
N LYS A 378 2.94 -26.26 -32.01
CA LYS A 378 2.82 -27.38 -31.06
C LYS A 378 1.44 -27.46 -30.40
N LEU A 379 0.58 -26.46 -30.61
CA LEU A 379 -0.76 -26.41 -30.04
C LEU A 379 -1.80 -27.06 -30.97
N PRO A 380 -2.78 -27.81 -30.43
CA PRO A 380 -3.91 -28.33 -31.19
C PRO A 380 -4.74 -27.17 -31.75
N ARG A 381 -5.44 -27.38 -32.88
CA ARG A 381 -6.14 -26.33 -33.64
C ARG A 381 -7.09 -25.44 -32.81
N ILE A 382 -7.69 -25.99 -31.75
CA ILE A 382 -8.63 -25.27 -30.86
C ILE A 382 -7.90 -24.29 -29.91
N LEU A 383 -6.60 -24.49 -29.68
CA LEU A 383 -5.78 -23.70 -28.78
C LEU A 383 -4.86 -22.71 -29.52
N ARG A 384 -4.94 -22.65 -30.87
CA ARG A 384 -4.17 -21.71 -31.70
C ARG A 384 -4.72 -20.28 -31.71
N GLY A 385 -5.82 -20.02 -30.99
CA GLY A 385 -6.45 -18.71 -30.89
C GLY A 385 -7.14 -18.25 -32.19
N LEU A 386 -7.59 -17.00 -32.18
CA LEU A 386 -8.26 -16.37 -33.32
C LEU A 386 -7.20 -15.96 -34.34
N PRO A 387 -7.28 -16.36 -35.64
CA PRO A 387 -6.25 -16.03 -36.63
C PRO A 387 -5.89 -14.54 -36.70
N TRP A 388 -6.89 -13.68 -36.51
CA TRP A 388 -6.71 -12.22 -36.45
C TRP A 388 -5.76 -11.74 -35.33
N LEU A 389 -5.69 -12.45 -34.19
CA LEU A 389 -4.83 -12.11 -33.06
C LEU A 389 -3.56 -12.96 -32.99
N SER A 390 -3.60 -14.18 -33.51
CA SER A 390 -2.51 -15.15 -33.38
C SER A 390 -1.49 -15.09 -34.51
N ASP A 391 -1.84 -14.53 -35.68
CA ASP A 391 -0.94 -14.52 -36.83
C ASP A 391 0.28 -13.61 -36.58
N PRO A 392 1.52 -14.12 -36.60
CA PRO A 392 2.71 -13.33 -36.29
C PRO A 392 2.92 -12.10 -37.19
N ALA A 393 2.38 -12.13 -38.42
CA ALA A 393 2.49 -11.03 -39.37
C ALA A 393 1.60 -9.82 -39.04
N TYR A 394 0.46 -10.03 -38.36
CA TYR A 394 -0.54 -8.98 -38.13
C TYR A 394 -0.93 -8.80 -36.66
N SER A 395 -0.55 -9.73 -35.79
CA SER A 395 -0.88 -9.75 -34.37
C SER A 395 -0.50 -8.44 -33.67
N GLU A 396 0.71 -7.92 -33.87
CA GLU A 396 1.14 -6.68 -33.24
C GLU A 396 0.28 -5.48 -33.64
N THR A 397 0.03 -5.34 -34.95
CA THR A 397 -0.82 -4.29 -35.54
C THR A 397 -2.25 -4.37 -34.99
N ASN A 398 -2.81 -5.58 -34.95
CA ASN A 398 -4.19 -5.83 -34.52
C ASN A 398 -4.37 -5.63 -33.01
N VAL A 399 -3.40 -6.03 -32.19
CA VAL A 399 -3.44 -5.79 -30.74
C VAL A 399 -3.28 -4.30 -30.43
N LYS A 400 -2.42 -3.55 -31.14
CA LYS A 400 -2.34 -2.08 -31.02
C LYS A 400 -3.68 -1.42 -31.36
N LEU A 401 -4.29 -1.83 -32.48
CA LEU A 401 -5.61 -1.32 -32.89
C LEU A 401 -6.68 -1.64 -31.85
N LEU A 402 -6.68 -2.87 -31.29
CA LEU A 402 -7.58 -3.27 -30.23
C LEU A 402 -7.40 -2.41 -28.97
N CYS A 403 -6.15 -2.13 -28.57
CA CYS A 403 -5.85 -1.27 -27.41
C CYS A 403 -6.43 0.14 -27.60
N PHE A 404 -6.17 0.77 -28.75
CA PHE A 404 -6.70 2.10 -29.04
C PHE A 404 -8.22 2.11 -29.16
N PHE A 405 -8.82 1.06 -29.73
CA PHE A 405 -10.28 0.92 -29.81
C PHE A 405 -10.90 0.84 -28.41
N ILE A 406 -10.34 -0.01 -27.54
CA ILE A 406 -10.80 -0.14 -26.16
C ILE A 406 -10.65 1.18 -25.41
N GLY A 407 -9.55 1.91 -25.60
CA GLY A 407 -9.35 3.23 -24.99
C GLY A 407 -10.37 4.26 -25.45
N ALA A 408 -10.56 4.38 -26.76
CA ALA A 408 -11.57 5.27 -27.33
C ALA A 408 -12.99 4.89 -26.87
N PHE A 409 -13.31 3.60 -26.81
CA PHE A 409 -14.60 3.10 -26.33
C PHE A 409 -14.81 3.41 -24.84
N HIS A 410 -13.81 3.13 -24.00
CA HIS A 410 -13.87 3.37 -22.56
C HIS A 410 -14.09 4.85 -22.22
N MET A 411 -13.34 5.75 -22.87
CA MET A 411 -13.48 7.19 -22.69
C MET A 411 -14.77 7.75 -23.30
N SER A 412 -15.20 7.21 -24.45
CA SER A 412 -16.49 7.57 -25.04
C SER A 412 -17.65 7.17 -24.14
N MET A 413 -17.57 6.01 -23.49
CA MET A 413 -18.57 5.57 -22.53
C MET A 413 -18.65 6.53 -21.33
N ALA A 414 -17.51 7.01 -20.83
CA ALA A 414 -17.48 8.03 -19.78
C ALA A 414 -18.21 9.32 -20.21
N ARG A 415 -17.83 9.89 -21.37
CA ARG A 415 -18.45 11.12 -21.87
C ARG A 415 -19.93 10.94 -22.23
N ALA A 416 -20.33 9.77 -22.73
CA ALA A 416 -21.73 9.46 -23.00
C ALA A 416 -22.56 9.38 -21.72
N TRP A 417 -22.00 8.80 -20.66
CA TRP A 417 -22.65 8.75 -19.35
C TRP A 417 -22.83 10.15 -18.76
N ARG A 418 -21.81 11.00 -18.86
CA ARG A 418 -21.89 12.41 -18.47
C ARG A 418 -22.93 13.19 -19.28
N ALA A 419 -22.97 12.98 -20.60
CA ALA A 419 -23.98 13.59 -21.48
C ALA A 419 -25.42 13.19 -21.08
N TYR A 420 -25.63 11.95 -20.64
CA TYR A 420 -26.94 11.47 -20.18
C TYR A 420 -27.37 12.13 -18.86
N LEU A 421 -26.43 12.43 -17.97
CA LEU A 421 -26.70 13.06 -16.67
C LEU A 421 -26.71 14.59 -16.72
N ALA A 422 -26.24 15.19 -17.83
CA ALA A 422 -26.22 16.63 -18.00
C ALA A 422 -27.65 17.18 -17.98
N GLY A 423 -27.92 18.11 -17.06
CA GLY A 423 -29.25 18.73 -16.91
C GLY A 423 -29.62 19.70 -18.04
N GLY A 424 -28.66 20.05 -18.92
CA GLY A 424 -28.84 21.00 -20.01
C GLY A 424 -28.39 20.45 -21.36
N LEU A 425 -29.16 20.74 -22.41
CA LEU A 425 -28.87 20.36 -23.80
C LEU A 425 -27.49 20.87 -24.25
N ARG A 426 -27.09 22.09 -23.87
CA ARG A 426 -25.78 22.65 -24.22
C ARG A 426 -24.62 21.82 -23.68
N ASP A 427 -24.69 21.45 -22.41
CA ASP A 427 -23.66 20.65 -21.74
C ASP A 427 -23.59 19.22 -22.29
N ALA A 428 -24.77 18.61 -22.52
CA ALA A 428 -24.87 17.31 -23.18
C ALA A 428 -24.24 17.31 -24.59
N LEU A 429 -24.51 18.34 -25.41
CA LEU A 429 -23.89 18.47 -26.74
C LEU A 429 -22.38 18.69 -26.65
N GLY A 430 -21.88 19.40 -25.62
CA GLY A 430 -20.46 19.55 -25.36
C GLY A 430 -19.77 18.19 -25.13
N HIS A 431 -20.35 17.34 -24.29
CA HIS A 431 -19.85 15.99 -24.06
C HIS A 431 -19.94 15.07 -25.29
N VAL A 432 -20.99 15.21 -26.12
CA VAL A 432 -21.07 14.51 -27.41
C VAL A 432 -19.96 14.97 -28.37
N GLY A 433 -19.65 16.27 -28.38
CA GLY A 433 -18.53 16.83 -29.15
C GLY A 433 -17.20 16.21 -28.74
N TRP A 434 -16.94 16.08 -27.43
CA TRP A 434 -15.77 15.37 -26.90
C TRP A 434 -15.75 13.88 -27.28
N GLY A 435 -16.90 13.21 -27.30
CA GLY A 435 -17.01 11.84 -27.79
C GLY A 435 -16.61 11.70 -29.27
N LEU A 436 -17.08 12.59 -30.13
CA LEU A 436 -16.71 12.62 -31.55
C LEU A 436 -15.21 12.90 -31.72
N PHE A 437 -14.66 13.84 -30.95
CA PHE A 437 -13.24 14.16 -30.95
C PHE A 437 -12.37 12.96 -30.55
N LEU A 438 -12.80 12.18 -29.54
CA LEU A 438 -12.09 10.95 -29.11
C LEU A 438 -12.01 9.90 -30.22
N TRP A 439 -13.08 9.71 -31.00
CA TRP A 439 -13.04 8.83 -32.17
C TRP A 439 -12.15 9.39 -33.29
N GLY A 440 -12.06 10.71 -33.42
CA GLY A 440 -11.04 11.37 -34.26
C GLY A 440 -9.62 11.02 -33.79
N ASN A 441 -9.35 11.12 -32.49
CA ASN A 441 -8.08 10.74 -31.86
C ASN A 441 -7.73 9.27 -32.11
N PHE A 442 -8.70 8.36 -32.07
CA PHE A 442 -8.50 6.95 -32.42
C PHE A 442 -8.00 6.77 -33.86
N PHE A 443 -8.64 7.40 -34.85
CA PHE A 443 -8.20 7.30 -36.24
C PHE A 443 -6.82 7.95 -36.46
N LEU A 444 -6.54 9.05 -35.75
CA LEU A 444 -5.21 9.67 -35.79
C LEU A 444 -4.14 8.75 -35.18
N ALA A 445 -4.41 8.16 -34.01
CA ALA A 445 -3.50 7.24 -33.35
C ALA A 445 -3.24 6.01 -34.24
N LYS A 446 -4.27 5.50 -34.92
CA LYS A 446 -4.13 4.43 -35.92
C LYS A 446 -3.15 4.85 -37.03
N VAL A 447 -3.38 5.97 -37.71
CA VAL A 447 -2.54 6.39 -38.84
C VAL A 447 -1.09 6.64 -38.39
N LEU A 448 -0.90 7.31 -37.25
CA LEU A 448 0.42 7.71 -36.76
C LEU A 448 1.24 6.53 -36.22
N VAL A 449 0.62 5.64 -35.45
CA VAL A 449 1.33 4.60 -34.69
C VAL A 449 1.27 3.23 -35.36
N VAL A 450 0.18 2.94 -36.07
CA VAL A 450 -0.06 1.62 -36.67
C VAL A 450 0.35 1.62 -38.15
N ASP A 451 -0.15 2.59 -38.92
CA ASP A 451 0.06 2.63 -40.37
C ASP A 451 1.36 3.37 -40.77
N GLY A 452 1.94 4.16 -39.85
CA GLY A 452 3.18 4.92 -40.08
C GLY A 452 3.01 6.12 -41.02
N GLY A 453 1.77 6.58 -41.22
CA GLY A 453 1.41 7.70 -42.09
C GLY A 453 1.43 9.05 -41.39
N GLY A 454 1.06 10.11 -42.13
CA GLY A 454 0.92 11.46 -41.62
C GLY A 454 -0.53 11.91 -41.46
N PHE A 455 -0.74 13.11 -40.92
CA PHE A 455 -2.08 13.74 -40.86
C PHE A 455 -2.79 13.85 -42.23
N GLY A 456 -2.01 13.88 -43.32
CA GLY A 456 -2.53 13.89 -44.68
C GLY A 456 -3.33 12.64 -45.04
N ASP A 457 -2.94 11.48 -44.49
CA ASP A 457 -3.47 10.16 -44.81
C ASP A 457 -4.76 9.82 -44.04
N LEU A 458 -5.25 10.73 -43.19
CA LEU A 458 -6.54 10.56 -42.55
C LEU A 458 -7.67 10.47 -43.59
N SER A 459 -8.55 9.48 -43.39
CA SER A 459 -9.77 9.35 -44.18
C SER A 459 -10.62 10.61 -44.07
N ILE A 460 -11.37 10.92 -45.15
CA ILE A 460 -12.30 12.05 -45.18
C ILE A 460 -13.29 11.97 -44.01
N PHE A 461 -13.70 10.76 -43.64
CA PHE A 461 -14.54 10.49 -42.48
C PHE A 461 -13.88 10.93 -41.16
N ALA A 462 -12.62 10.56 -40.93
CA ALA A 462 -11.89 10.95 -39.72
C ALA A 462 -11.68 12.47 -39.63
N LYS A 463 -11.38 13.13 -40.76
CA LYS A 463 -11.28 14.60 -40.85
C LYS A 463 -12.60 15.28 -40.50
N CYS A 464 -13.72 14.76 -41.00
CA CYS A 464 -15.05 15.25 -40.67
C CYS A 464 -15.33 15.14 -39.16
N LEU A 465 -14.98 14.00 -38.56
CA LEU A 465 -15.20 13.76 -37.13
C LEU A 465 -14.42 14.73 -36.24
N TYR A 466 -13.17 15.04 -36.60
CA TYR A 466 -12.36 16.06 -35.94
C TYR A 466 -12.97 17.45 -36.03
N VAL A 467 -13.36 17.87 -37.23
CA VAL A 467 -13.89 19.23 -37.46
C VAL A 467 -15.23 19.39 -36.76
N VAL A 468 -16.12 18.41 -36.87
CA VAL A 468 -17.43 18.43 -36.21
C VAL A 468 -17.27 18.38 -34.70
N GLY A 469 -16.40 17.50 -34.17
CA GLY A 469 -16.12 17.41 -32.73
C GLY A 469 -15.56 18.73 -32.19
N PHE A 470 -14.55 19.28 -32.85
CA PHE A 470 -13.92 20.56 -32.49
C PHE A 470 -14.93 21.72 -32.48
N LEU A 471 -15.71 21.88 -33.56
CA LEU A 471 -16.72 22.93 -33.66
C LEU A 471 -17.80 22.79 -32.58
N THR A 472 -18.25 21.55 -32.32
CA THR A 472 -19.27 21.28 -31.29
C THR A 472 -18.75 21.63 -29.90
N ILE A 473 -17.48 21.33 -29.60
CA ILE A 473 -16.84 21.72 -28.33
C ILE A 473 -16.74 23.24 -28.22
N MET A 474 -16.29 23.95 -29.27
CA MET A 474 -16.18 25.42 -29.25
C MET A 474 -17.53 26.11 -29.01
N ILE A 475 -18.60 25.60 -29.60
CA ILE A 475 -19.93 26.22 -29.54
C ILE A 475 -20.65 25.88 -28.23
N PHE A 476 -20.63 24.61 -27.84
CA PHE A 476 -21.49 24.10 -26.77
C PHE A 476 -20.74 23.69 -25.50
N GLY A 477 -19.49 23.22 -25.62
CA GLY A 477 -18.70 22.73 -24.49
C GLY A 477 -17.87 23.79 -23.76
N VAL A 478 -17.58 24.95 -24.38
CA VAL A 478 -16.77 26.01 -23.76
C VAL A 478 -17.66 27.11 -23.22
N ASP A 479 -17.50 27.42 -21.94
CA ASP A 479 -18.04 28.63 -21.34
C ASP A 479 -17.07 29.80 -21.55
N TRP A 480 -17.30 30.55 -22.63
CA TRP A 480 -16.53 31.74 -23.03
C TRP A 480 -16.49 32.87 -21.99
N LYS A 481 -17.30 32.77 -20.93
CA LYS A 481 -17.31 33.71 -19.80
C LYS A 481 -16.30 33.35 -18.72
N ASP A 482 -15.87 32.08 -18.67
CA ASP A 482 -14.86 31.63 -17.72
C ASP A 482 -13.48 31.64 -18.39
N MET A 483 -12.63 32.56 -17.93
CA MET A 483 -11.28 32.74 -18.47
C MET A 483 -10.38 31.54 -18.17
N GLY A 484 -10.68 30.78 -17.10
CA GLY A 484 -9.98 29.54 -16.78
C GLY A 484 -10.19 28.49 -17.86
N THR A 485 -11.44 28.13 -18.14
CA THR A 485 -11.78 27.14 -19.18
C THR A 485 -11.17 27.47 -20.55
N VAL A 486 -11.17 28.75 -20.95
CA VAL A 486 -10.61 29.16 -22.25
C VAL A 486 -9.09 28.97 -22.32
N ILE A 487 -8.35 29.25 -21.24
CA ILE A 487 -6.89 29.07 -21.18
C ILE A 487 -6.52 27.58 -21.17
N TYR A 488 -7.31 26.75 -20.48
CA TYR A 488 -7.03 25.31 -20.37
C TYR A 488 -7.43 24.50 -21.60
N LEU A 489 -8.33 25.03 -22.44
CA LEU A 489 -8.89 24.34 -23.60
C LEU A 489 -7.87 23.72 -24.58
N PRO A 490 -6.77 24.41 -24.99
CA PRO A 490 -5.76 23.78 -25.85
C PRO A 490 -5.09 22.58 -25.17
N PHE A 491 -4.85 22.67 -23.86
CA PHE A 491 -4.28 21.57 -23.08
C PHE A 491 -5.27 20.40 -22.98
N SER A 492 -6.57 20.65 -22.86
CA SER A 492 -7.60 19.60 -22.86
C SER A 492 -7.62 18.79 -24.16
N PHE A 493 -7.41 19.42 -25.32
CA PHE A 493 -7.29 18.70 -26.60
C PHE A 493 -6.03 17.84 -26.67
N ILE A 494 -4.89 18.36 -26.22
CA ILE A 494 -3.63 17.61 -26.17
C ILE A 494 -3.77 16.42 -25.21
N ASN A 495 -4.30 16.66 -24.01
CA ASN A 495 -4.53 15.62 -23.01
C ASN A 495 -5.45 14.52 -23.56
N SER A 496 -6.57 14.87 -24.20
CA SER A 496 -7.46 13.87 -24.81
C SER A 496 -6.77 12.98 -25.85
N PHE A 497 -5.74 13.47 -26.55
CA PHE A 497 -4.94 12.65 -27.45
C PHE A 497 -3.91 11.79 -26.70
N VAL A 498 -3.22 12.35 -25.70
CA VAL A 498 -2.29 11.61 -24.82
C VAL A 498 -3.00 10.47 -24.08
N ASP A 499 -4.25 10.70 -23.68
CA ASP A 499 -5.11 9.75 -22.99
C ASP A 499 -5.42 8.55 -23.90
N VAL A 500 -5.80 8.77 -25.17
CA VAL A 500 -5.96 7.68 -26.14
C VAL A 500 -4.64 6.95 -26.41
N LEU A 501 -3.53 7.69 -26.53
CA LEU A 501 -2.21 7.09 -26.73
C LEU A 501 -1.75 6.25 -25.53
N SER A 502 -2.16 6.59 -24.31
CA SER A 502 -1.75 5.89 -23.09
C SER A 502 -2.19 4.41 -23.06
N TYR A 503 -3.22 4.05 -23.83
CA TYR A 503 -3.67 2.66 -24.00
C TYR A 503 -2.67 1.78 -24.73
N ILE A 504 -1.69 2.34 -25.46
CA ILE A 504 -0.59 1.56 -26.05
C ILE A 504 0.18 0.77 -24.99
N ARG A 505 0.11 1.22 -23.73
CA ARG A 505 0.75 0.56 -22.59
C ARG A 505 0.23 -0.86 -22.35
N LEU A 506 -1.06 -1.10 -22.62
CA LEU A 506 -1.65 -2.45 -22.54
C LEU A 506 -0.93 -3.41 -23.50
N PHE A 507 -0.66 -2.95 -24.73
CA PHE A 507 0.09 -3.70 -25.73
C PHE A 507 1.57 -3.87 -25.32
N ALA A 508 2.26 -2.79 -24.97
CA ALA A 508 3.71 -2.83 -24.71
C ALA A 508 4.07 -3.77 -23.55
N VAL A 509 3.29 -3.73 -22.46
CA VAL A 509 3.53 -4.55 -21.27
C VAL A 509 3.17 -6.01 -21.54
N GLY A 510 2.04 -6.27 -22.20
CA GLY A 510 1.63 -7.64 -22.56
C GLY A 510 2.62 -8.31 -23.52
N LEU A 511 3.09 -7.58 -24.54
CA LEU A 511 4.07 -8.09 -25.50
C LEU A 511 5.45 -8.30 -24.87
N SER A 512 5.87 -7.41 -23.96
CA SER A 512 7.10 -7.60 -23.19
C SER A 512 7.04 -8.88 -22.34
N SER A 513 5.90 -9.13 -21.67
CA SER A 513 5.67 -10.35 -20.90
C SER A 513 5.78 -11.61 -21.78
N LEU A 514 5.20 -11.56 -22.98
CA LEU A 514 5.28 -12.65 -23.95
C LEU A 514 6.71 -12.91 -24.42
N TYR A 515 7.47 -11.88 -24.78
CA TYR A 515 8.87 -12.04 -25.21
C TYR A 515 9.80 -12.52 -24.09
N ILE A 516 9.58 -12.07 -22.85
CA ILE A 516 10.33 -12.56 -21.69
C ILE A 516 10.09 -14.07 -21.55
N ALA A 517 8.83 -14.52 -21.56
CA ALA A 517 8.50 -15.93 -21.45
C ALA A 517 9.07 -16.75 -22.63
N GLN A 518 8.99 -16.25 -23.87
CA GLN A 518 9.60 -16.89 -25.04
C GLN A 518 11.12 -17.03 -24.91
N SER A 519 11.81 -16.00 -24.41
CA SER A 519 13.26 -16.00 -24.22
C SER A 519 13.71 -17.06 -23.22
N PHE A 520 13.00 -17.17 -22.08
CA PHE A 520 13.27 -18.21 -21.08
C PHE A 520 12.96 -19.62 -21.62
N ASN A 521 11.86 -19.79 -22.35
CA ASN A 521 11.54 -21.06 -23.01
C ASN A 521 12.59 -21.47 -24.04
N GLN A 522 13.09 -20.51 -24.83
CA GLN A 522 14.13 -20.76 -25.82
C GLN A 522 15.45 -21.14 -25.14
N MET A 523 15.83 -20.44 -24.07
CA MET A 523 17.03 -20.75 -23.28
C MET A 523 16.95 -22.14 -22.64
N ALA A 524 15.78 -22.50 -22.11
CA ALA A 524 15.51 -23.84 -21.58
C ALA A 524 15.58 -24.93 -22.68
N GLY A 525 15.02 -24.65 -23.86
CA GLY A 525 15.08 -25.55 -25.01
C GLY A 525 16.50 -25.77 -25.53
N GLN A 526 17.32 -24.72 -25.58
CA GLN A 526 18.74 -24.82 -25.92
C GLN A 526 19.51 -25.67 -24.91
N LEU A 527 19.24 -25.50 -23.61
CA LEU A 527 19.86 -26.29 -22.56
C LEU A 527 19.53 -27.80 -22.68
N TYR A 528 18.27 -28.11 -23.00
CA TYR A 528 17.83 -29.48 -23.26
C TYR A 528 18.56 -30.10 -24.46
N SER A 529 18.80 -29.32 -25.51
CA SER A 529 19.52 -29.80 -26.70
C SER A 529 21.02 -30.06 -26.47
N LEU A 530 21.63 -29.39 -25.49
CA LEU A 530 23.05 -29.53 -25.15
C LEU A 530 23.34 -30.78 -24.33
N SER A 531 22.51 -31.08 -23.32
CA SER A 531 22.66 -32.29 -22.51
C SER A 531 21.39 -32.64 -21.74
N PRO A 532 20.84 -33.86 -21.90
CA PRO A 532 19.71 -34.35 -21.11
C PRO A 532 19.99 -34.42 -19.59
N TRP A 533 21.24 -34.37 -19.15
CA TRP A 533 21.59 -34.38 -17.72
C TRP A 533 21.33 -33.05 -17.00
N MET A 534 21.06 -31.96 -17.75
CA MET A 534 20.82 -30.62 -17.20
C MET A 534 19.35 -30.32 -16.89
N ILE A 535 18.48 -31.35 -16.85
CA ILE A 535 17.05 -31.21 -16.52
C ILE A 535 16.78 -30.39 -15.23
N PRO A 536 17.53 -30.57 -14.12
CA PRO A 536 17.28 -29.78 -12.90
C PRO A 536 17.50 -28.27 -13.11
N VAL A 537 18.55 -27.91 -13.86
CA VAL A 537 18.88 -26.51 -14.18
C VAL A 537 17.83 -25.91 -15.11
N MET A 538 17.36 -26.68 -16.09
CA MET A 538 16.27 -26.29 -16.99
C MET A 538 14.97 -26.02 -16.22
N LEU A 539 14.59 -26.91 -15.30
CA LEU A 539 13.39 -26.74 -14.48
C LEU A 539 13.47 -25.47 -13.61
N LEU A 540 14.63 -25.23 -13.00
CA LEU A 540 14.89 -24.03 -12.21
C LEU A 540 14.79 -22.77 -13.08
N LEU A 541 15.36 -22.79 -14.28
CA LEU A 541 15.32 -21.68 -15.22
C LEU A 541 13.89 -21.37 -15.70
N LEU A 542 13.11 -22.38 -16.05
CA LEU A 542 11.70 -22.23 -16.40
C LEU A 542 10.87 -21.70 -15.23
N ALA A 543 11.02 -22.30 -14.05
CA ALA A 543 10.32 -21.86 -12.85
C ALA A 543 10.65 -20.40 -12.49
N GLY A 544 11.92 -20.02 -12.55
CA GLY A 544 12.39 -18.66 -12.33
C GLY A 544 11.87 -17.67 -13.38
N GLY A 545 11.93 -18.04 -14.66
CA GLY A 545 11.44 -17.22 -15.77
C GLY A 545 9.93 -16.96 -15.69
N HIS A 546 9.13 -18.01 -15.46
CA HIS A 546 7.68 -17.86 -15.31
C HIS A 546 7.31 -17.14 -14.01
N ALA A 547 8.02 -17.36 -12.90
CA ALA A 547 7.80 -16.62 -11.66
C ALA A 547 8.09 -15.12 -11.83
N LEU A 548 9.20 -14.76 -12.49
CA LEU A 548 9.52 -13.38 -12.83
C LEU A 548 8.43 -12.77 -13.72
N ASN A 549 7.98 -13.53 -14.74
CA ASN A 549 6.96 -13.04 -15.65
C ASN A 549 5.62 -12.79 -14.94
N ILE A 550 5.21 -13.67 -14.03
CA ILE A 550 4.02 -13.48 -13.19
C ILE A 550 4.17 -12.23 -12.29
N ALA A 551 5.35 -12.02 -11.70
CA ALA A 551 5.60 -10.85 -10.86
C ALA A 551 5.50 -9.54 -11.66
N LEU A 552 6.12 -9.49 -12.85
CA LEU A 552 6.04 -8.34 -13.76
C LEU A 552 4.62 -8.09 -14.26
N ALA A 553 3.89 -9.16 -14.60
CA ALA A 553 2.51 -9.04 -15.05
C ALA A 553 1.60 -8.50 -13.93
N THR A 554 1.78 -8.96 -12.69
CA THR A 554 1.06 -8.44 -11.51
C THR A 554 1.35 -6.95 -11.31
N MET A 555 2.63 -6.54 -11.37
CA MET A 555 3.02 -5.14 -11.27
C MET A 555 2.43 -4.31 -12.42
N GLY A 556 2.38 -4.87 -13.63
CA GLY A 556 1.74 -4.24 -14.79
C GLY A 556 0.26 -3.97 -14.56
N VAL A 557 -0.49 -4.91 -13.99
CA VAL A 557 -1.91 -4.71 -13.65
C VAL A 557 -2.08 -3.63 -12.58
N LEU A 558 -1.27 -3.68 -11.53
CA LEU A 558 -1.33 -2.73 -10.40
C LEU A 558 -0.98 -1.30 -10.82
N VAL A 559 0.08 -1.11 -11.60
CA VAL A 559 0.53 0.24 -11.98
C VAL A 559 -0.22 0.75 -13.20
N HIS A 560 -0.41 -0.08 -14.21
CA HIS A 560 -0.92 0.38 -15.50
C HIS A 560 -2.42 0.17 -15.61
N GLY A 561 -2.94 -1.00 -15.24
CA GLY A 561 -4.38 -1.28 -15.29
C GLY A 561 -5.18 -0.34 -14.40
N ILE A 562 -4.73 -0.12 -13.16
CA ILE A 562 -5.38 0.80 -12.22
C ILE A 562 -5.30 2.24 -12.74
N ARG A 563 -4.14 2.69 -13.24
CA ARG A 563 -3.96 4.06 -13.76
C ARG A 563 -4.94 4.42 -14.88
N LEU A 564 -5.19 3.51 -15.81
CA LEU A 564 -6.16 3.74 -16.90
C LEU A 564 -7.58 3.98 -16.35
N ASN A 565 -7.95 3.32 -15.25
CA ASN A 565 -9.26 3.53 -14.61
C ASN A 565 -9.29 4.76 -13.68
N THR A 566 -8.21 5.01 -12.93
CA THR A 566 -8.19 6.03 -11.88
C THR A 566 -7.77 7.41 -12.34
N LEU A 567 -7.08 7.56 -13.48
CA LEU A 567 -6.69 8.85 -14.03
C LEU A 567 -7.42 9.15 -15.34
N GLU A 568 -7.40 8.20 -16.28
CA GLU A 568 -7.90 8.44 -17.64
C GLU A 568 -9.44 8.37 -17.69
N PHE A 569 -10.05 7.30 -17.18
CA PHE A 569 -11.51 7.22 -17.11
C PHE A 569 -12.13 8.22 -16.13
N SER A 570 -11.52 8.37 -14.96
CA SER A 570 -11.98 9.30 -13.93
C SER A 570 -11.91 10.75 -14.38
N GLY A 571 -10.86 11.14 -15.12
CA GLY A 571 -10.71 12.48 -15.68
C GLY A 571 -11.76 12.78 -16.73
N HIS A 572 -12.12 11.80 -17.57
CA HIS A 572 -13.23 11.95 -18.51
C HIS A 572 -14.62 11.93 -17.86
N MET A 573 -14.72 11.29 -16.69
CA MET A 573 -15.90 11.30 -15.83
C MET A 573 -15.90 12.47 -14.84
N ASP A 574 -14.92 13.38 -14.84
CA ASP A 574 -14.76 14.47 -13.88
C ASP A 574 -14.95 14.01 -12.41
N LEU A 575 -14.28 12.92 -12.02
CA LEU A 575 -14.30 12.38 -10.66
C LEU A 575 -13.12 12.93 -9.85
N SER A 576 -13.40 13.47 -8.67
CA SER A 576 -12.39 13.99 -7.73
C SER A 576 -11.91 12.95 -6.72
N TRP A 577 -12.61 11.82 -6.56
CA TRP A 577 -12.30 10.77 -5.58
C TRP A 577 -12.19 11.29 -4.13
N SER A 578 -12.94 12.35 -3.81
CA SER A 578 -12.93 13.01 -2.49
C SER A 578 -13.83 12.34 -1.45
N GLY A 579 -14.33 11.14 -1.73
CA GLY A 579 -15.33 10.47 -0.89
C GLY A 579 -14.82 10.12 0.50
N LYS A 580 -15.65 10.38 1.52
CA LYS A 580 -15.44 9.91 2.90
C LYS A 580 -16.26 8.63 3.13
N PRO A 581 -15.67 7.54 3.65
CA PRO A 581 -16.42 6.31 3.84
C PRO A 581 -17.48 6.46 4.92
N TYR A 582 -18.69 6.02 4.61
CA TYR A 582 -19.75 5.88 5.60
C TYR A 582 -19.43 4.78 6.62
N ARG A 583 -19.11 5.20 7.85
CA ARG A 583 -18.80 4.32 8.99
C ARG A 583 -19.86 4.51 10.08
N PRO A 584 -20.95 3.73 10.09
CA PRO A 584 -21.94 3.85 11.15
C PRO A 584 -21.35 3.39 12.48
N LEU A 585 -21.81 4.01 13.57
CA LEU A 585 -21.47 3.58 14.92
C LEU A 585 -22.18 2.25 15.20
N ARG A 586 -21.44 1.13 15.14
CA ARG A 586 -21.98 -0.22 15.36
C ARG A 586 -21.09 -0.99 16.32
N LYS A 587 -21.68 -1.93 17.08
CA LYS A 587 -20.91 -2.97 17.77
C LYS A 587 -20.43 -4.01 16.77
N THR A 588 -19.15 -4.35 16.83
CA THR A 588 -18.66 -5.49 16.07
C THR A 588 -19.07 -6.74 16.85
N GLU A 589 -19.93 -7.59 16.27
CA GLU A 589 -20.16 -8.93 16.83
C GLU A 589 -18.86 -9.71 16.61
N VAL A 590 -18.08 -9.87 17.67
CA VAL A 590 -16.79 -10.60 17.69
C VAL A 590 -17.04 -12.10 17.81
#